data_AF-A0A5B7SQH7-F1
#
_entry.id   AF-A0A5B7SQH7-F1
#
_cell.length_a   1.000
_cell.length_b   1.000
_cell.length_c   1.000
_cell.angle_alpha   90.00
_cell.angle_beta   90.00
_cell.angle_gamma   90.00
#
_symmetry.space_group_name_H-M   'P 1'
#
loop_
_entity.id
_entity.type
_entity.pdbx_description
1 polymer ?
#
loop_
_entity_poly.entity_id
_entity_poly.type
_entity_poly.pdbx_seq_one_letter_code
_entity_poly.pdbx_strand_id
1 'polypeptide(L)' 'MLTYIKESIEELKNNVSLPPKAESSNLMVVVAVFSILFALATWGVDSLLSKVIRFYFDNILN' A
#
# COMPACT_ATOMS: atom_id res chain seq x y z
N MET A 1 9.84 -22.69 -23.32
CA MET A 1 9.30 -21.56 -22.54
C MET A 1 7.93 -21.89 -21.93
N LEU A 2 6.92 -22.31 -22.71
CA LEU A 2 5.63 -22.77 -22.17
C LEU A 2 5.74 -23.90 -21.13
N THR A 3 6.66 -24.84 -21.34
CA THR A 3 6.91 -25.95 -20.40
C THR A 3 7.44 -25.45 -19.05
N TYR A 4 8.39 -24.51 -19.04
CA TYR A 4 8.94 -23.90 -17.82
C TYR A 4 7.87 -23.18 -16.99
N ILE A 5 6.97 -22.43 -17.62
CA ILE A 5 5.87 -21.77 -16.90
C ILE A 5 4.95 -22.80 -16.24
N LYS A 6 4.68 -23.92 -16.91
CA LYS A 6 3.89 -25.01 -16.33
C LYS A 6 4.61 -25.66 -15.15
N GLU A 7 5.89 -25.97 -15.31
CA GLU A 7 6.74 -26.56 -14.26
C GLU A 7 6.81 -25.64 -13.04
N SER A 8 7.05 -24.34 -13.23
CA SER A 8 7.08 -23.37 -12.13
C SER A 8 5.72 -23.21 -11.43
N ILE A 9 4.59 -23.29 -12.13
CA ILE A 9 3.26 -23.25 -11.49
C ILE A 9 3.01 -24.53 -10.68
N GLU A 10 3.43 -25.68 -11.20
CA GLU A 10 3.30 -26.97 -10.54
C GLU A 10 4.20 -27.07 -9.30
N GLU A 11 5.43 -26.55 -9.37
CA GLU A 11 6.34 -26.41 -8.24
C GLU A 11 5.80 -25.48 -7.17
N LEU A 12 5.29 -24.30 -7.56
CA LEU A 12 4.72 -23.33 -6.63
C LEU A 12 3.48 -23.90 -5.93
N LYS A 13 2.59 -24.58 -6.65
CA LYS A 13 1.38 -25.15 -6.05
C LYS A 13 1.68 -26.32 -5.09
N ASN A 14 2.71 -27.11 -5.36
CA ASN A 14 3.10 -28.24 -4.50
C ASN A 14 3.97 -27.84 -3.30
N ASN A 15 4.79 -26.79 -3.42
CA ASN A 15 5.70 -26.37 -2.35
C ASN A 15 5.25 -25.12 -1.58
N VAL A 16 4.21 -24.41 -2.05
CA VAL A 16 3.65 -23.24 -1.36
C VAL A 16 2.24 -23.56 -0.90
N SER A 17 2.06 -23.66 0.42
CA SER A 17 0.74 -23.74 1.02
C SER A 17 0.11 -22.34 1.08
N LEU A 18 -0.98 -22.13 0.36
CA LEU A 18 -1.79 -20.92 0.52
C LEU A 18 -2.49 -20.96 1.88
N PRO A 19 -2.53 -19.84 2.61
CA PRO A 19 -3.23 -19.78 3.88
C PRO A 19 -4.74 -20.00 3.67
N PRO A 20 -5.45 -20.54 4.69
CA PRO A 20 -6.89 -20.63 4.68
C PRO A 20 -7.53 -19.28 4.34
N LYS A 21 -8.62 -19.30 3.56
CA LYS A 21 -9.30 -18.06 3.13
C LYS A 21 -9.66 -17.14 4.30
N ALA A 22 -10.03 -17.70 5.45
CA ALA A 22 -10.36 -16.93 6.65
C ALA A 22 -9.17 -16.10 7.19
N GLU A 23 -7.97 -16.69 7.25
CA GLU A 23 -6.76 -16.00 7.71
C GLU A 23 -6.32 -14.93 6.70
N SER A 24 -6.36 -15.26 5.41
CA SER A 24 -6.05 -14.31 4.33
C SER A 24 -7.00 -13.11 4.33
N SER A 25 -8.30 -13.33 4.56
CA SER A 25 -9.28 -12.23 4.65
C SER A 25 -9.04 -11.33 5.86
N ASN A 26 -8.65 -11.87 7.01
CA ASN A 26 -8.32 -11.05 8.19
C ASN A 26 -7.12 -10.13 7.88
N LEU A 27 -6.05 -10.70 7.33
CA LEU A 27 -4.87 -9.93 6.91
C LEU A 27 -5.21 -8.88 5.86
N MET A 28 -6.09 -9.19 4.90
CA MET A 28 -6.54 -8.24 3.88
C MET A 28 -7.26 -7.03 4.50
N VAL A 29 -8.11 -7.25 5.50
CA VAL A 29 -8.80 -6.15 6.21
C VAL A 29 -7.78 -5.27 6.94
N VAL A 30 -6.81 -5.88 7.62
CA VAL A 30 -5.76 -5.13 8.32
C VAL A 30 -5.00 -4.22 7.33
N VAL A 31 -4.57 -4.77 6.20
CA VAL A 31 -3.88 -4.00 5.14
C VAL A 31 -4.77 -2.86 4.63
N ALA A 32 -6.05 -3.13 4.35
CA ALA A 32 -6.98 -2.11 3.84
C ALA A 32 -7.14 -0.93 4.82
N VAL A 33 -7.22 -1.21 6.13
CA VAL A 33 -7.31 -0.17 7.17
C VAL A 33 -6.05 0.69 7.17
N PHE A 34 -4.86 0.08 7.16
CA PHE A 34 -3.61 0.84 7.13
C PHE A 34 -3.45 1.66 5.85
N SER A 35 -3.85 1.13 4.69
CA SER A 35 -3.82 1.88 3.43
C SER A 35 -4.68 3.15 3.49
N ILE A 36 -5.88 3.07 4.08
CA ILE A 36 -6.76 4.24 4.27
C ILE A 36 -6.12 5.24 5.25
N LEU A 37 -5.60 4.76 6.37
CA LEU A 37 -4.94 5.63 7.37
C LEU A 37 -3.74 6.35 6.78
N PHE A 38 -2.89 5.66 6.02
CA PHE A 38 -1.74 6.28 5.38
C PHE A 38 -2.16 7.27 4.29
N ALA A 39 -3.18 6.97 3.49
CA ALA A 39 -3.69 7.91 2.49
C ALA A 39 -4.21 9.21 3.13
N LEU A 40 -4.90 9.12 4.27
CA LEU A 40 -5.34 10.30 5.03
C LEU A 40 -4.15 11.06 5.64
N ALA A 41 -3.14 10.34 6.14
CA ALA A 41 -1.94 10.95 6.68
C ALA A 41 -1.15 11.72 5.61
N THR A 42 -0.93 11.13 4.43
CA THR A 42 -0.25 11.82 3.32
C THR A 42 -1.04 13.03 2.85
N TRP A 43 -2.37 12.90 2.73
CA TRP A 43 -3.23 14.04 2.41
C TRP A 43 -3.14 15.18 3.43
N GLY A 44 -3.07 14.84 4.72
CA GLY A 44 -2.89 15.81 5.80
C GLY A 44 -1.53 16.53 5.71
N VAL A 45 -0.46 15.78 5.48
CA VAL A 45 0.89 16.33 5.30
C VAL A 45 0.96 17.27 4.10
N ASP A 46 0.41 16.86 2.95
CA ASP A 46 0.40 17.67 1.72
C ASP A 46 -0.34 19.00 1.93
N SER A 47 -1.47 18.96 2.65
CA SER A 47 -2.29 20.13 2.95
C SER A 47 -1.59 21.09 3.91
N LEU A 48 -0.96 20.56 4.97
CA LEU A 48 -0.24 21.36 5.96
C LEU A 48 1.00 22.02 5.36
N LEU A 49 1.81 21.26 4.63
CA LEU A 49 3.01 21.79 3.95
C LEU A 49 2.63 22.89 2.96
N SER A 50 1.60 22.67 2.14
CA SER A 50 1.13 23.68 1.19
C SER A 50 0.72 24.99 1.88
N LYS A 51 0.07 24.91 3.04
CA LYS A 51 -0.34 26.08 3.81
C LYS A 51 0.84 26.82 4.44
N VAL A 52 1.80 26.08 5.01
CA VAL A 52 3.02 26.66 5.60
C VAL A 52 3.87 27.35 4.54
N ILE A 53 4.04 26.70 3.39
CA ILE A 53 4.79 27.25 2.26
C ILE A 53 4.12 28.53 1.77
N ARG A 54 2.82 28.52 1.50
CA ARG A 54 2.08 29.73 1.10
C ARG A 54 2.24 30.86 2.12
N PHE A 55 2.07 30.56 3.40
CA PHE A 55 2.25 31.54 4.47
C PHE A 55 3.66 32.14 4.48
N TYR A 56 4.70 31.33 4.28
CA TYR A 56 6.07 31.80 4.20
C TYR A 56 6.28 32.74 3.00
N PHE A 57 5.83 32.35 1.81
CA PHE A 57 5.99 33.18 0.62
C PHE A 57 5.18 34.48 0.68
N ASP A 58 3.95 34.44 1.20
CA ASP A 58 3.06 35.59 1.24
C ASP A 58 3.44 36.63 2.31
N ASN A 59 3.99 36.21 3.46
CA ASN A 59 4.22 37.11 4.61
C ASN A 59 5.69 37.47 4.87
N ILE A 60 6.65 36.67 4.38
CA ILE A 60 8.08 36.88 4.67
C ILE A 60 8.84 37.35 3.42
N LEU A 61 8.45 36.88 2.23
CA LEU A 61 9.18 37.18 1.00
C LEU A 61 8.57 38.34 0.19
N ASN A 62 7.24 38.46 0.16
CA ASN A 62 6.49 39.55 -0.46
C ASN A 62 6.28 40.72 0.51
#